data_AF-A0A8W8KIG3-F1
#
_entry.id   AF-A0A8W8KIG3-F1
#
_cell.length_a   1.000
_cell.length_b   1.000
_cell.length_c   1.000
_cell.angle_alpha   90.00
_cell.angle_beta   90.00
_cell.angle_gamma   90.00
#
_symmetry.space_group_name_H-M   'P 1'
#
loop_
_entity.id
_entity.type
_entity.pdbx_description
1 polymer ?
#
loop_
_entity_poly.entity_id
_entity_poly.type
_entity_poly.pdbx_seq_one_letter_code
_entity_poly.pdbx_strand_id
1 'polypeptide(L)' 'MTPVQLYRNLLRNVRKLPKESQSHYRHYIRQNFNSHTDETDPERIKQIMSKAIQDMQWLLEKYKVK' A
#
# COMPACT_ATOMS: atom_id res chain seq x y z
N MET A 1 12.89 2.41 -6.21
CA MET A 1 11.96 2.61 -5.08
C MET A 1 12.24 1.52 -4.05
N THR A 2 12.43 1.86 -2.78
CA THR A 2 12.65 0.91 -1.67
C THR A 2 11.33 0.55 -0.96
N PRO A 3 11.25 -0.54 -0.18
CA PRO A 3 10.06 -0.88 0.60
C PRO A 3 9.60 0.27 1.51
N VAL A 4 10.54 0.97 2.14
CA VAL A 4 10.24 2.13 3.02
C VAL A 4 9.69 3.32 2.21
N GLN A 5 10.23 3.58 1.02
CA GLN A 5 9.70 4.62 0.13
C GLN A 5 8.28 4.29 -0.33
N LEU A 6 8.02 3.02 -0.67
CA LEU A 6 6.70 2.53 -1.03
C LEU A 6 5.72 2.71 0.13
N TYR A 7 6.08 2.28 1.34
CA TYR A 7 5.25 2.44 2.54
C TYR A 7 4.80 3.89 2.74
N ARG A 8 5.73 4.85 2.67
CA ARG A 8 5.41 6.28 2.77
C ARG A 8 4.51 6.75 1.64
N ASN A 9 4.74 6.28 0.41
CA ASN A 9 3.92 6.62 -0.75
C ASN A 9 2.47 6.12 -0.59
N LEU A 10 2.28 4.87 -0.16
CA LEU A 10 0.96 4.29 0.11
C LEU A 10 0.20 5.10 1.16
N LEU A 11 0.85 5.45 2.28
CA LEU A 11 0.24 6.28 3.32
C LEU A 11 -0.14 7.69 2.84
N ARG A 12 0.61 8.27 1.89
CA ARG A 12 0.23 9.54 1.25
C ARG A 12 -1.00 9.36 0.37
N ASN A 13 -1.10 8.27 -0.40
CA ASN A 13 -2.27 7.99 -1.23
C ASN A 13 -3.53 7.73 -0.40
N VAL A 14 -3.43 7.10 0.76
CA VAL A 14 -4.58 6.94 1.67
C VAL A 14 -5.20 8.28 2.08
N ARG A 15 -4.41 9.36 2.15
CA ARG A 15 -4.96 10.70 2.46
C ARG A 15 -5.89 11.24 1.38
N LYS A 16 -5.83 10.70 0.15
CA LYS A 16 -6.70 11.04 -0.98
C LYS A 16 -8.04 10.30 -0.94
N LEU A 17 -8.15 9.25 -0.13
CA LEU A 17 -9.39 8.49 0.04
C LEU A 17 -10.37 9.23 0.96
N PRO A 18 -11.69 8.91 0.92
CA PRO A 18 -12.67 9.44 1.85
C PRO A 18 -12.27 9.23 3.32
N LYS A 19 -12.60 10.20 4.19
CA LYS A 19 -12.11 10.26 5.57
C LYS A 19 -12.46 9.01 6.38
N GLU A 20 -13.65 8.48 6.16
CA GLU A 20 -14.20 7.29 6.82
C GLU A 20 -13.42 6.01 6.46
N SER A 21 -12.81 5.93 5.28
CA SER A 21 -12.06 4.74 4.85
C SER A 21 -10.56 4.79 5.18
N GLN A 22 -10.01 5.99 5.47
CA GLN A 22 -8.57 6.16 5.68
C GLN A 22 -8.01 5.30 6.82
N SER A 23 -8.74 5.19 7.94
CA SER A 23 -8.28 4.44 9.11
C SER A 23 -8.07 2.95 8.78
N HIS A 24 -9.05 2.35 8.11
CA HIS A 24 -8.99 0.95 7.67
C HIS A 24 -7.77 0.69 6.78
N TYR A 25 -7.56 1.53 5.75
CA TYR A 25 -6.43 1.33 4.83
C TYR A 25 -5.07 1.61 5.46
N ARG A 26 -4.96 2.58 6.39
CA ARG A 26 -3.71 2.77 7.15
C ARG A 26 -3.35 1.53 7.98
N HIS A 27 -4.34 0.93 8.64
CA HIS A 27 -4.12 -0.28 9.43
C HIS A 27 -3.72 -1.44 8.52
N TYR A 28 -4.45 -1.65 7.42
CA TYR A 28 -4.14 -2.69 6.44
C TYR A 28 -2.72 -2.59 5.88
N ILE A 29 -2.29 -1.39 5.48
CA ILE A 29 -0.92 -1.15 4.96
C ILE A 29 0.13 -1.46 6.02
N ARG A 30 -0.09 -1.04 7.28
CA ARG A 30 0.85 -1.31 8.38
C ARG A 30 0.96 -2.80 8.67
N GLN A 31 -0.17 -3.50 8.71
CA GLN A 31 -0.20 -4.94 8.94
C GLN A 31 0.53 -5.68 7.81
N ASN A 32 0.18 -5.40 6.55
CA ASN A 32 0.82 -6.05 5.40
C ASN A 32 2.33 -5.78 5.33
N PHE A 33 2.76 -4.55 5.62
CA PHE A 33 4.19 -4.22 5.64
C PHE A 33 4.94 -5.01 6.71
N ASN A 34 4.35 -5.14 7.91
CA ASN A 34 4.94 -5.90 9.00
C ASN A 34 4.98 -7.41 8.73
N SER A 35 4.00 -7.96 8.01
CA SER A 35 3.97 -9.39 7.65
C SER A 35 5.09 -9.83 6.69
N HIS A 36 5.85 -8.89 6.13
CA HIS A 36 6.91 -9.15 5.14
C HIS A 36 8.29 -8.62 5.58
N THR A 37 8.49 -8.31 6.86
CA THR A 37 9.79 -7.79 7.35
C THR A 37 10.92 -8.80 7.25
N ASP A 38 10.60 -10.09 7.36
CA ASP A 38 11.56 -11.18 7.34
C ASP A 38 11.82 -11.72 5.92
N GLU A 39 11.15 -11.13 4.92
CA GLU A 39 11.36 -11.49 3.52
C GLU A 39 12.71 -10.94 3.02
N THR A 40 13.58 -11.83 2.55
CA THR A 40 14.92 -11.48 2.08
C THR A 40 15.11 -11.73 0.58
N ASP A 41 14.21 -12.46 -0.08
CA ASP A 41 14.31 -12.71 -1.52
C ASP A 41 13.98 -11.41 -2.30
N PRO A 42 14.95 -10.83 -3.04
CA PRO A 42 14.73 -9.61 -3.77
C PRO A 42 13.62 -9.71 -4.82
N GLU A 43 13.40 -10.88 -5.42
CA GLU A 43 12.36 -11.05 -6.43
C GLU A 43 10.97 -11.10 -5.77
N ARG A 44 10.87 -11.80 -4.64
CA ARG A 44 9.65 -11.83 -3.84
C ARG A 44 9.27 -10.45 -3.32
N ILE A 45 10.24 -9.68 -2.83
CA ILE A 45 10.05 -8.27 -2.41
C ILE A 45 9.51 -7.44 -3.56
N LYS A 46 10.09 -7.53 -4.76
CA LYS A 46 9.61 -6.79 -5.93
C LYS A 46 8.16 -7.15 -6.29
N GLN A 47 7.80 -8.43 -6.24
CA GLN A 47 6.44 -8.88 -6.52
C GLN A 47 5.43 -8.30 -5.52
N ILE A 48 5.74 -8.37 -4.22
CA ILE A 48 4.91 -7.80 -3.16
C ILE A 48 4.74 -6.29 -3.38
N MET A 49 5.85 -5.59 -3.67
CA MET A 49 5.83 -4.16 -3.94
C MET A 49 4.97 -3.81 -5.17
N SER A 50 5.13 -4.56 -6.27
CA SER A 50 4.35 -4.37 -7.50
C SER A 50 2.85 -4.58 -7.24
N LYS A 51 2.50 -5.63 -6.50
CA LYS A 51 1.11 -5.92 -6.12
C LYS A 51 0.51 -4.79 -5.28
N ALA A 52 1.23 -4.30 -4.27
CA ALA A 52 0.76 -3.20 -3.43
C ALA A 52 0.51 -1.89 -4.21
N ILE A 53 1.33 -1.63 -5.24
CA ILE A 53 1.13 -0.48 -6.14
C ILE A 53 -0.15 -0.65 -6.97
N GLN A 54 -0.33 -1.82 -7.59
CA GLN A 54 -1.52 -2.12 -8.39
C GLN A 54 -2.81 -2.03 -7.55
N ASP A 55 -2.78 -2.59 -6.33
CA ASP A 55 -3.92 -2.55 -5.42
C ASP A 55 -4.27 -1.10 -5.02
N MET A 56 -3.27 -0.27 -4.75
CA MET A 56 -3.49 1.16 -4.44
C MET A 56 -4.01 1.94 -5.65
N GLN A 57 -3.50 1.66 -6.85
CA GLN A 57 -4.00 2.29 -8.08
C GLN A 57 -5.47 1.94 -8.31
N TRP A 58 -5.81 0.66 -8.27
CA TRP A 58 -7.20 0.21 -8.38
C TRP A 58 -8.10 0.84 -7.32
N LEU A 59 -7.61 0.93 -6.08
CA LEU A 59 -8.33 1.54 -4.97
C LEU A 59 -8.60 3.03 -5.22
N LEU A 60 -7.61 3.79 -5.66
CA LEU A 60 -7.78 5.21 -5.97
C LEU A 60 -8.79 5.42 -7.10
N GLU A 61 -8.73 4.63 -8.16
CA GLU A 61 -9.71 4.71 -9.26
C GLU A 61 -11.12 4.36 -8.77
N LYS A 62 -11.27 3.29 -7.98
CA LYS A 62 -12.56 2.91 -7.38
C LYS A 62 -13.21 4.04 -6.59
N TYR A 63 -12.43 4.82 -5.85
CA TYR A 63 -12.95 5.94 -5.04
C TYR A 63 -13.08 7.26 -5.82
N LYS A 64 -12.44 7.41 -6.99
CA LYS A 64 -12.69 8.54 -7.90
C LYS A 64 -13.99 8.40 -8.68
N VAL A 65 -14.42 7.16 -8.93
CA VAL A 65 -15.69 6.85 -9.62
C VAL A 65 -16.91 7.05 -8.71
N LYS A 66 -16.69 7.27 -7.41
CA LYS A 66 -17.73 7.52 -6.39
C LYS A 66 -17.87 9.01 -6.09
#